data_AF-A0AAU2SI63-F1
#
_entry.id   AF-A0AAU2SI63-F1
#
_cell.length_a   1.000
_cell.length_b   1.000
_cell.length_c   1.000
_cell.angle_alpha   90.00
_cell.angle_beta   90.00
_cell.angle_gamma   90.00
#
_symmetry.space_group_name_H-M   'P 1'
#
loop_
_entity.id
_entity.type
_entity.pdbx_description
1 polymer ?
#
loop_
_entity_poly.entity_id
_entity_poly.type
_entity_poly.pdbx_seq_one_letter_code
_entity_poly.pdbx_strand_id
1 'polypeptide(L)'
;MTRLPNGAARAVLIGTATYRMLEKIPHSYNNIRGLAGVLTDPELSSFTSEHVRLVDDPATPADIMQPLKQAAEDAEDILLVYYSGHGQLSGENSELHLTLTGSEPEAPWSSLPFSYVADIIKQSGASTKVVVLDCCYSGRAHSDLMSDPSQLVKDQLAVEGLYCLTSAPKHRRSKAPDGDTYSAFTDYLLDTLKSGIPTAGPLLRMTDIYGDVRKRMRATKFPLPEQCNKKEAGDFSLTRNRAYGASLAEPAVPELDFSRSRAVVIGCATYDDDRLTQLPSSRNDALAIRRTLLDATIFGFAPEHCTLVLDPATPADLFGPVGDAAEDAEDLLLVYYSGHSAISHNGDLALLTQGSRTDRLSYTAAPASVLAGILGESRAREHVVIADACYGGRLTDAFSTAMADVYTLCSAGRTTQAYVVGDHGAFTAKLLKTLQAGIPGAAGHLNLIDVFSAMQDSDGSEPGPFLSLSGTNKLRCLLRNSSDEINTSAQHSCLMTA
;
A
#
# COMPACT_ATOMS: atom_id res chain seq x y z
N MET A 1 2.55 6.42 -27.99
CA MET A 1 2.72 5.19 -28.79
C MET A 1 2.22 4.02 -27.95
N THR A 2 1.16 3.33 -28.34
CA THR A 2 0.53 2.24 -27.55
C THR A 2 0.46 0.98 -28.40
N ARG A 3 1.58 0.26 -28.50
CA ARG A 3 1.66 -1.05 -29.14
C ARG A 3 2.50 -2.00 -28.29
N LEU A 4 2.26 -3.29 -28.45
CA LEU A 4 3.14 -4.33 -27.92
C LEU A 4 4.50 -4.34 -28.63
N PRO A 5 5.51 -5.03 -28.06
CA PRO A 5 6.77 -5.31 -28.75
C PRO A 5 6.50 -5.95 -30.11
N ASN A 6 7.36 -5.73 -31.09
CA ASN A 6 7.27 -6.43 -32.38
C ASN A 6 8.28 -7.60 -32.44
N GLY A 7 8.38 -8.28 -33.58
CA GLY A 7 9.31 -9.41 -33.76
C GLY A 7 10.81 -9.07 -33.65
N ALA A 8 11.17 -7.79 -33.57
CA ALA A 8 12.53 -7.31 -33.37
C ALA A 8 12.86 -7.00 -31.90
N ALA A 9 11.99 -7.41 -30.97
CA ALA A 9 12.30 -7.38 -29.54
C ALA A 9 13.14 -8.60 -29.13
N ARG A 10 14.09 -8.42 -28.21
CA ARG A 10 14.91 -9.49 -27.62
C ARG A 10 14.94 -9.35 -26.11
N ALA A 11 14.93 -10.48 -25.42
CA ALA A 11 15.05 -10.54 -23.97
C ALA A 11 16.17 -11.50 -23.55
N VAL A 12 16.95 -11.10 -22.55
CA VAL A 12 17.97 -11.95 -21.91
C VAL A 12 17.68 -11.99 -20.42
N LEU A 13 17.30 -13.18 -19.92
CA LEU A 13 16.92 -13.40 -18.53
C LEU A 13 18.00 -14.26 -17.86
N ILE A 14 18.73 -13.66 -16.93
CA ILE A 14 19.92 -14.22 -16.30
C ILE A 14 19.57 -14.56 -14.85
N GLY A 15 19.77 -15.81 -14.46
CA GLY A 15 19.50 -16.28 -13.11
C GLY A 15 20.67 -17.07 -12.56
N THR A 16 21.28 -16.58 -11.48
CA THR A 16 22.29 -17.34 -10.72
C THR A 16 21.64 -17.86 -9.45
N ALA A 17 21.34 -19.15 -9.43
CA ALA A 17 20.67 -19.86 -8.35
C ALA A 17 21.64 -20.67 -7.50
N THR A 18 22.64 -21.30 -8.15
CA THR A 18 23.67 -22.07 -7.46
C THR A 18 24.94 -21.26 -7.28
N TYR A 19 25.56 -21.43 -6.11
CA TYR A 19 26.82 -20.79 -5.77
C TYR A 19 27.72 -21.81 -5.05
N ARG A 20 29.03 -21.71 -5.32
CA ARG A 20 30.05 -22.51 -4.61
C ARG A 20 30.37 -21.93 -3.24
N MET A 21 30.49 -20.60 -3.16
CA MET A 21 31.04 -19.87 -2.01
C MET A 21 30.04 -18.87 -1.39
N LEU A 22 29.01 -18.48 -2.15
CA LEU A 22 27.92 -17.61 -1.68
C LEU A 22 26.69 -18.44 -1.30
N GLU A 23 25.76 -17.81 -0.60
CA GLU A 23 24.47 -18.40 -0.27
C GLU A 23 23.68 -18.72 -1.55
N LYS A 24 23.05 -19.89 -1.62
CA LYS A 24 22.24 -20.29 -2.79
C LYS A 24 20.96 -19.46 -2.87
N ILE A 25 20.51 -19.14 -4.07
CA ILE A 25 19.24 -18.44 -4.31
C ILE A 25 18.38 -19.30 -5.27
N PRO A 26 17.77 -20.41 -4.80
CA PRO A 26 17.01 -21.31 -5.66
C PRO A 26 15.92 -20.60 -6.47
N HIS A 27 15.33 -19.53 -5.92
CA HIS A 27 14.29 -18.75 -6.60
C HIS A 27 14.78 -18.06 -7.88
N SER A 28 16.07 -17.75 -8.06
CA SER A 28 16.60 -17.15 -9.29
C SER A 28 16.31 -18.01 -10.53
N TYR A 29 16.35 -19.34 -10.38
CA TYR A 29 16.01 -20.30 -11.42
C TYR A 29 14.52 -20.22 -11.81
N ASN A 30 13.64 -20.07 -10.81
CA ASN A 30 12.20 -19.95 -11.04
C ASN A 30 11.82 -18.58 -11.60
N ASN A 31 12.46 -17.52 -11.13
CA ASN A 31 12.23 -16.14 -11.55
C ASN A 31 12.36 -15.98 -13.07
N ILE A 32 13.48 -16.42 -13.65
CA ILE A 32 13.72 -16.27 -15.09
C ILE A 32 12.75 -17.11 -15.93
N ARG A 33 12.31 -18.28 -15.43
CA ARG A 33 11.31 -19.12 -16.09
C ARG A 33 9.90 -18.54 -16.00
N GLY A 34 9.55 -17.97 -14.86
CA GLY A 34 8.28 -17.27 -14.68
C GLY A 34 8.17 -16.09 -15.65
N LEU A 35 9.24 -15.31 -15.77
CA LEU A 35 9.31 -14.17 -16.70
C LEU A 35 9.30 -14.62 -18.15
N ALA A 36 10.07 -15.66 -18.52
CA ALA A 36 10.00 -16.22 -19.87
C ALA A 36 8.59 -16.71 -20.22
N GLY A 37 7.90 -17.36 -19.28
CA GLY A 37 6.52 -17.80 -19.46
C GLY A 37 5.57 -16.63 -19.77
N VAL A 38 5.68 -15.52 -19.04
CA VAL A 38 4.88 -14.32 -19.31
C VAL A 38 5.23 -13.66 -20.64
N LEU A 39 6.52 -13.54 -20.96
CA LEU A 39 6.97 -12.89 -22.20
C LEU A 39 6.62 -13.70 -23.45
N THR A 40 6.57 -15.02 -23.35
CA THR A 40 6.28 -15.92 -24.48
C THR A 40 4.81 -16.35 -24.57
N ASP A 41 3.98 -15.95 -23.61
CA ASP A 41 2.53 -16.18 -23.66
C ASP A 41 1.90 -15.26 -24.71
N PRO A 42 1.33 -15.79 -25.80
CA PRO A 42 0.75 -14.98 -26.88
C PRO A 42 -0.47 -14.16 -26.45
N GLU A 43 -1.12 -14.52 -25.35
CA GLU A 43 -2.22 -13.73 -24.76
C GLU A 43 -1.71 -12.53 -23.98
N LEU A 44 -0.47 -12.57 -23.50
CA LEU A 44 0.12 -11.51 -22.67
C LEU A 44 1.12 -10.67 -23.43
N SER A 45 1.97 -11.24 -24.28
CA SER A 45 3.04 -10.51 -24.96
C SER A 45 3.25 -11.04 -26.37
N SER A 46 4.26 -10.51 -27.04
CA SER A 46 4.57 -10.79 -28.45
C SER A 46 6.00 -11.32 -28.65
N PHE A 47 6.75 -11.57 -27.57
CA PHE A 47 8.02 -12.29 -27.71
C PHE A 47 7.73 -13.74 -28.08
N THR A 48 8.52 -14.28 -29.00
CA THR A 48 8.55 -15.72 -29.25
C THR A 48 9.60 -16.37 -28.34
N SER A 49 9.55 -17.68 -28.18
CA SER A 49 10.58 -18.42 -27.44
C SER A 49 11.99 -18.23 -28.02
N GLU A 50 12.11 -17.98 -29.32
CA GLU A 50 13.39 -17.70 -29.99
C GLU A 50 13.95 -16.31 -29.61
N HIS A 51 13.09 -15.38 -29.22
CA HIS A 51 13.46 -14.02 -28.84
C HIS A 51 13.76 -13.87 -27.34
N VAL A 52 13.57 -14.92 -26.53
CA VAL A 52 13.80 -14.91 -25.09
C VAL A 52 14.92 -15.90 -24.75
N ARG A 53 16.08 -15.37 -24.35
CA ARG A 53 17.24 -16.17 -23.98
C ARG A 53 17.34 -16.31 -22.47
N LEU A 54 17.27 -17.55 -21.98
CA LEU A 54 17.59 -17.89 -20.59
C LEU A 54 19.09 -18.14 -20.42
N VAL A 55 19.68 -17.57 -19.37
CA VAL A 55 21.05 -17.84 -18.91
C VAL A 55 20.97 -18.34 -17.47
N ASP A 56 21.02 -19.66 -17.31
CA ASP A 56 21.03 -20.34 -16.01
C ASP A 56 22.46 -20.46 -15.48
N ASP A 57 22.66 -20.12 -14.21
CA ASP A 57 23.87 -20.42 -13.44
C ASP A 57 25.18 -20.12 -14.21
N PRO A 58 25.39 -18.87 -14.65
CA PRO A 58 26.56 -18.50 -15.41
C PRO A 58 27.83 -18.74 -14.58
N ALA A 59 28.80 -19.46 -15.16
CA ALA A 59 30.05 -19.82 -14.50
C ALA A 59 31.18 -18.85 -14.84
N THR A 60 31.11 -18.23 -16.02
CA THR A 60 32.08 -17.28 -16.53
C THR A 60 31.40 -16.01 -17.03
N PRO A 61 32.13 -14.87 -17.10
CA PRO A 61 31.58 -13.64 -17.68
C PRO A 61 31.06 -13.84 -19.12
N ALA A 62 31.69 -14.72 -19.90
CA ALA A 62 31.27 -15.01 -21.28
C ALA A 62 29.86 -15.61 -21.37
N ASP A 63 29.43 -16.37 -20.37
CA ASP A 63 28.10 -16.99 -20.32
C ASP A 63 26.97 -15.94 -20.29
N ILE A 64 27.24 -14.75 -19.75
CA ILE A 64 26.33 -13.61 -19.77
C ILE A 64 26.59 -12.72 -20.98
N MET A 65 27.86 -12.41 -21.24
CA MET A 65 28.24 -11.38 -22.22
C MET A 65 27.97 -11.80 -23.66
N GLN A 66 28.17 -13.07 -24.02
CA GLN A 66 27.93 -13.53 -25.39
C GLN A 66 26.44 -13.54 -25.75
N PRO A 67 25.53 -14.12 -24.95
CA PRO A 67 24.10 -14.08 -25.28
C PRO A 67 23.53 -12.66 -25.23
N LEU A 68 24.02 -11.83 -24.31
CA LEU A 68 23.63 -10.42 -24.24
C LEU A 68 24.06 -9.65 -25.48
N LYS A 69 25.31 -9.83 -25.94
CA LYS A 69 25.80 -9.19 -27.16
C LYS A 69 24.98 -9.59 -28.38
N GLN A 70 24.70 -10.87 -28.56
CA GLN A 70 23.88 -11.36 -29.67
C GLN A 70 22.47 -10.72 -29.63
N ALA A 71 21.82 -10.75 -28.47
CA ALA A 71 20.51 -10.15 -28.31
C ALA A 71 20.52 -8.63 -28.55
N ALA A 72 21.60 -7.93 -28.14
CA ALA A 72 21.76 -6.50 -28.35
C ALA A 72 21.98 -6.12 -29.82
N GLU A 73 22.66 -6.97 -30.59
CA GLU A 73 22.86 -6.83 -32.03
C GLU A 73 21.56 -7.12 -32.81
N ASP A 74 20.76 -8.09 -32.36
CA ASP A 74 19.52 -8.51 -33.02
C ASP A 74 18.30 -7.64 -32.66
N ALA A 75 18.37 -6.86 -31.58
CA ALA A 75 17.25 -6.04 -31.10
C ALA A 75 17.18 -4.69 -31.81
N GLU A 76 16.05 -4.42 -32.46
CA GLU A 76 15.72 -3.11 -33.04
C GLU A 76 14.59 -2.40 -32.28
N ASP A 77 13.68 -3.17 -31.68
CA ASP A 77 12.53 -2.61 -30.95
C ASP A 77 12.84 -2.45 -29.45
N ILE A 78 12.88 -3.58 -28.73
CA ILE A 78 13.14 -3.63 -27.29
C ILE A 78 14.30 -4.59 -27.02
N LEU A 79 15.26 -4.16 -26.20
CA LEU A 79 16.21 -5.04 -25.51
C LEU A 79 15.85 -5.09 -24.02
N LEU A 80 15.33 -6.23 -23.56
CA LEU A 80 15.01 -6.47 -22.14
C LEU A 80 16.11 -7.32 -21.50
N VAL A 81 16.72 -6.83 -20.43
CA VAL A 81 17.72 -7.56 -19.66
C VAL A 81 17.21 -7.70 -18.24
N TYR A 82 17.05 -8.93 -17.77
CA TYR A 82 16.68 -9.25 -16.39
C TYR A 82 17.82 -10.01 -15.73
N TYR A 83 18.20 -9.64 -14.51
CA TYR A 83 19.17 -10.39 -13.71
C TYR A 83 18.61 -10.69 -12.32
N SER A 84 18.74 -11.93 -11.87
CA SER A 84 18.43 -12.37 -10.50
C SER A 84 19.59 -13.16 -9.91
N GLY A 85 20.08 -12.72 -8.75
CA GLY A 85 21.22 -13.31 -8.06
C GLY A 85 21.78 -12.35 -7.00
N HIS A 86 22.95 -12.66 -6.44
CA HIS A 86 23.67 -11.72 -5.59
C HIS A 86 24.23 -10.55 -6.40
N GLY A 87 24.28 -9.39 -5.76
CA GLY A 87 25.03 -8.22 -6.23
C GLY A 87 26.14 -7.94 -5.24
N GLN A 88 27.36 -7.72 -5.72
CA GLN A 88 28.49 -7.30 -4.89
C GLN A 88 28.92 -5.89 -5.28
N LEU A 89 29.37 -5.10 -4.30
CA LEU A 89 29.96 -3.79 -4.55
C LEU A 89 31.48 -3.91 -4.44
N SER A 90 32.19 -3.33 -5.40
CA SER A 90 33.65 -3.42 -5.50
C SER A 90 34.30 -2.06 -5.75
N GLY A 91 35.54 -1.90 -5.27
CA GLY A 91 36.37 -0.73 -5.53
C GLY A 91 35.94 0.53 -4.76
N GLU A 92 36.72 1.60 -4.92
CA GLU A 92 36.50 2.89 -4.22
C GLU A 92 35.16 3.52 -4.59
N ASN A 93 34.69 3.32 -5.83
CA ASN A 93 33.43 3.86 -6.33
C ASN A 93 32.22 2.98 -5.94
N SER A 94 32.45 1.82 -5.31
CA SER A 94 31.42 0.82 -5.02
C SER A 94 30.62 0.45 -6.28
N GLU A 95 31.32 0.03 -7.34
CA GLU A 95 30.75 -0.44 -8.61
C GLU A 95 29.97 -1.74 -8.37
N LEU A 96 28.80 -1.88 -8.98
CA LEU A 96 27.99 -3.09 -8.96
C LEU A 96 28.62 -4.19 -9.82
N HIS A 97 28.78 -5.37 -9.24
CA HIS A 97 29.18 -6.59 -9.93
C HIS A 97 28.06 -7.63 -9.85
N LEU A 98 27.77 -8.26 -10.99
CA LEU A 98 26.88 -9.41 -11.10
C LEU A 98 27.64 -10.68 -10.76
N THR A 99 27.16 -11.42 -9.77
CA THR A 99 27.81 -12.65 -9.32
C THR A 99 27.52 -13.84 -10.23
N LEU A 100 28.53 -14.69 -10.38
CA LEU A 100 28.55 -15.95 -11.11
C LEU A 100 28.55 -17.11 -10.11
N THR A 101 28.34 -18.34 -10.57
CA THR A 101 28.31 -19.54 -9.69
C THR A 101 29.61 -19.74 -8.90
N GLY A 102 30.74 -19.31 -9.48
CA GLY A 102 32.07 -19.34 -8.87
C GLY A 102 32.49 -18.05 -8.16
N SER A 103 31.62 -17.03 -8.06
CA SER A 103 31.98 -15.80 -7.36
C SER A 103 32.22 -16.04 -5.88
N GLU A 104 33.24 -15.38 -5.35
CA GLU A 104 33.64 -15.45 -3.96
C GLU A 104 33.30 -14.12 -3.25
N PRO A 105 33.04 -14.14 -1.93
CA PRO A 105 32.93 -12.92 -1.14
C PRO A 105 34.22 -12.11 -1.23
N GLU A 106 34.11 -10.79 -1.38
CA GLU A 106 35.24 -9.85 -1.32
C GLU A 106 36.31 -10.04 -2.44
N ALA A 107 36.04 -10.90 -3.42
CA ALA A 107 36.92 -11.16 -4.57
C ALA A 107 36.28 -10.62 -5.86
N PRO A 108 36.37 -9.31 -6.14
CA PRO A 108 35.62 -8.71 -7.24
C PRO A 108 35.98 -9.24 -8.62
N TRP A 109 37.21 -9.72 -8.82
CA TRP A 109 37.67 -10.37 -10.06
C TRP A 109 36.93 -11.69 -10.36
N SER A 110 36.24 -12.27 -9.38
CA SER A 110 35.44 -13.50 -9.54
C SER A 110 34.01 -13.25 -10.02
N SER A 111 33.65 -11.99 -10.27
CA SER A 111 32.30 -11.53 -10.66
C SER A 111 32.37 -10.63 -11.89
N LEU A 112 31.23 -10.36 -12.54
CA LEU A 112 31.16 -9.55 -13.75
C LEU A 112 30.82 -8.09 -13.42
N PRO A 113 31.68 -7.11 -13.73
CA PRO A 113 31.35 -5.69 -13.59
C PRO A 113 30.10 -5.33 -14.40
N PHE A 114 29.16 -4.62 -13.78
CA PHE A 114 27.92 -4.22 -14.45
C PHE A 114 28.18 -3.17 -15.56
N SER A 115 29.27 -2.41 -15.47
CA SER A 115 29.69 -1.48 -16.54
C SER A 115 29.82 -2.18 -17.90
N TYR A 116 30.36 -3.39 -17.95
CA TYR A 116 30.48 -4.17 -19.20
C TYR A 116 29.12 -4.58 -19.78
N VAL A 117 28.17 -4.95 -18.92
CA VAL A 117 26.77 -5.25 -19.29
C VAL A 117 26.10 -3.98 -19.81
N ALA A 118 26.25 -2.88 -19.09
CA ALA A 118 25.70 -1.59 -19.44
C ALA A 118 26.22 -1.10 -20.81
N ASP A 119 27.51 -1.30 -21.10
CA ASP A 119 28.09 -0.85 -22.36
C ASP A 119 27.54 -1.63 -23.58
N ILE A 120 27.28 -2.94 -23.45
CA ILE A 120 26.58 -3.69 -24.50
C ILE A 120 25.16 -3.15 -24.70
N ILE A 121 24.42 -2.91 -23.60
CA ILE A 121 23.05 -2.40 -23.67
C ILE A 121 23.01 -1.03 -24.35
N LYS A 122 23.96 -0.15 -24.03
CA LYS A 122 24.09 1.19 -24.64
C LYS A 122 24.35 1.12 -26.15
N GLN A 123 25.14 0.15 -26.59
CA GLN A 123 25.51 -0.04 -28.00
C GLN A 123 24.41 -0.71 -28.83
N SER A 124 23.37 -1.26 -28.20
CA SER A 124 22.25 -1.88 -28.90
C SER A 124 21.48 -0.87 -29.78
N GLY A 125 21.11 -1.33 -30.98
CA GLY A 125 20.24 -0.61 -31.91
C GLY A 125 18.78 -0.50 -31.44
N ALA A 126 18.41 -1.18 -30.35
CA ALA A 126 17.05 -1.21 -29.85
C ALA A 126 16.53 0.20 -29.51
N SER A 127 15.35 0.55 -30.00
CA SER A 127 14.70 1.83 -29.69
C SER A 127 14.46 2.02 -28.19
N THR A 128 14.19 0.92 -27.49
CA THR A 128 13.92 0.88 -26.05
C THR A 128 14.80 -0.18 -25.38
N LYS A 129 15.41 0.17 -24.26
CA LYS A 129 16.35 -0.65 -23.51
C LYS A 129 15.87 -0.76 -22.07
N VAL A 130 15.66 -1.96 -21.59
CA VAL A 130 14.99 -2.21 -20.31
C VAL A 130 15.89 -3.08 -19.48
N VAL A 131 16.20 -2.64 -18.28
CA VAL A 131 17.04 -3.37 -17.34
C VAL A 131 16.27 -3.58 -16.05
N VAL A 132 16.14 -4.82 -15.62
CA VAL A 132 15.50 -5.19 -14.37
C VAL A 132 16.51 -5.97 -13.53
N LEU A 133 16.85 -5.44 -12.37
CA LEU A 133 17.84 -6.01 -11.47
C LEU A 133 17.16 -6.45 -10.17
N ASP A 134 17.04 -7.76 -10.02
CA ASP A 134 16.57 -8.40 -8.79
C ASP A 134 17.76 -8.95 -7.98
N CYS A 135 18.54 -8.03 -7.42
CA CYS A 135 19.71 -8.34 -6.62
C CYS A 135 19.93 -7.32 -5.50
N CYS A 136 20.63 -7.71 -4.44
CA CYS A 136 21.05 -6.77 -3.40
C CYS A 136 21.93 -5.65 -4.00
N TYR A 137 21.80 -4.42 -3.50
CA TYR A 137 22.55 -3.23 -3.97
C TYR A 137 22.24 -2.76 -5.40
N SER A 138 21.15 -3.26 -6.01
CA SER A 138 20.66 -2.86 -7.33
C SER A 138 20.46 -1.35 -7.50
N GLY A 139 20.15 -0.60 -6.44
CA GLY A 139 20.02 0.86 -6.48
C GLY A 139 21.30 1.64 -6.88
N ARG A 140 22.47 0.99 -6.93
CA ARG A 140 23.72 1.56 -7.48
C ARG A 140 23.97 1.27 -8.95
N ALA A 141 23.22 0.38 -9.61
CA ALA A 141 23.23 0.33 -11.07
C ALA A 141 22.89 1.70 -11.67
N HIS A 142 22.10 2.51 -10.94
CA HIS A 142 21.83 3.90 -11.26
C HIS A 142 23.07 4.81 -11.27
N SER A 143 24.12 4.54 -10.46
CA SER A 143 25.41 5.26 -10.52
C SER A 143 26.37 4.67 -11.55
N ASP A 144 26.38 3.37 -11.83
CA ASP A 144 27.29 2.83 -12.85
C ASP A 144 26.77 3.10 -14.29
N LEU A 145 25.46 3.30 -14.44
CA LEU A 145 24.84 3.92 -15.60
C LEU A 145 25.04 5.45 -15.66
N MET A 146 25.68 6.07 -14.65
CA MET A 146 25.90 7.52 -14.49
C MET A 146 27.28 7.79 -13.88
N SER A 147 28.36 7.81 -14.67
CA SER A 147 29.73 8.07 -14.19
C SER A 147 29.87 9.35 -13.31
N ASP A 148 29.78 9.13 -11.99
CA ASP A 148 30.36 9.71 -10.76
C ASP A 148 30.39 11.25 -10.49
N PRO A 149 30.96 11.71 -9.36
CA PRO A 149 30.29 12.50 -8.32
C PRO A 149 30.49 14.00 -8.53
N SER A 150 29.69 14.83 -7.86
CA SER A 150 29.67 16.30 -7.98
C SER A 150 28.90 16.84 -9.19
N GLN A 151 28.36 18.05 -9.02
CA GLN A 151 27.33 18.68 -9.85
C GLN A 151 27.74 19.06 -11.30
N LEU A 152 28.67 18.34 -11.94
CA LEU A 152 29.23 18.70 -13.24
C LEU A 152 29.29 17.54 -14.27
N VAL A 153 28.43 16.52 -14.16
CA VAL A 153 28.22 15.54 -15.25
C VAL A 153 26.74 15.13 -15.36
N LYS A 154 25.85 16.11 -15.51
CA LYS A 154 24.45 15.84 -15.91
C LYS A 154 24.31 15.33 -17.35
N ASP A 155 25.39 15.39 -18.15
CA ASP A 155 25.30 15.35 -19.61
C ASP A 155 26.00 14.17 -20.34
N GLN A 156 26.67 13.23 -19.66
CA GLN A 156 27.48 12.21 -20.38
C GLN A 156 26.96 10.76 -20.37
N LEU A 157 25.84 10.45 -19.70
CA LEU A 157 25.06 9.20 -19.91
C LEU A 157 23.56 9.50 -20.03
N ALA A 158 23.23 10.32 -21.03
CA ALA A 158 21.89 10.57 -21.56
C ALA A 158 21.56 9.54 -22.66
N VAL A 159 21.44 8.26 -22.29
CA VAL A 159 21.06 7.21 -23.25
C VAL A 159 19.55 7.27 -23.44
N GLU A 160 19.10 7.55 -24.66
CA GLU A 160 17.69 7.54 -25.02
C GLU A 160 17.11 6.12 -24.89
N GLY A 161 15.89 6.02 -24.35
CA GLY A 161 15.15 4.76 -24.28
C GLY A 161 15.52 3.82 -23.13
N LEU A 162 16.34 4.22 -22.15
CA LEU A 162 16.71 3.37 -21.01
C LEU A 162 15.70 3.43 -19.84
N TYR A 163 15.17 2.27 -19.46
CA TYR A 163 14.34 2.06 -18.27
C TYR A 163 15.04 1.08 -17.31
N CYS A 164 15.24 1.47 -16.05
CA CYS A 164 15.86 0.60 -15.04
C CYS A 164 14.93 0.39 -13.83
N LEU A 165 14.76 -0.86 -13.41
CA LEU A 165 13.97 -1.27 -12.24
C LEU A 165 14.85 -2.11 -11.31
N THR A 166 14.81 -1.80 -10.01
CA THR A 166 15.70 -2.40 -9.01
C THR A 166 14.89 -2.87 -7.81
N SER A 167 15.18 -4.05 -7.24
CA SER A 167 14.34 -4.66 -6.20
C SER A 167 14.54 -4.12 -4.78
N ALA A 168 15.61 -3.35 -4.52
CA ALA A 168 15.87 -2.73 -3.22
C ALA A 168 16.69 -1.41 -3.33
N PRO A 169 16.55 -0.47 -2.37
CA PRO A 169 17.34 0.75 -2.30
C PRO A 169 18.81 0.48 -1.95
N LYS A 170 19.67 1.49 -2.19
CA LYS A 170 21.16 1.48 -2.12
C LYS A 170 21.83 0.85 -0.88
N HIS A 171 21.10 0.53 0.19
CA HIS A 171 21.65 0.09 1.48
C HIS A 171 20.91 -1.09 2.17
N ARG A 172 20.04 -1.84 1.49
CA ARG A 172 19.38 -3.03 2.09
C ARG A 172 19.50 -4.28 1.23
N ARG A 173 19.61 -5.43 1.89
CA ARG A 173 19.52 -6.76 1.25
C ARG A 173 18.06 -7.06 0.89
N SER A 174 17.82 -7.58 -0.31
CA SER A 174 16.57 -8.24 -0.64
C SER A 174 16.51 -9.59 0.09
N LYS A 175 15.44 -9.83 0.84
CA LYS A 175 15.15 -11.14 1.46
C LYS A 175 13.93 -11.72 0.75
N ALA A 176 13.99 -13.00 0.40
CA ALA A 176 12.80 -13.84 0.19
C ALA A 176 12.52 -14.61 1.49
N PRO A 177 11.26 -14.85 1.88
CA PRO A 177 10.92 -15.83 2.90
C PRO A 177 11.33 -17.24 2.48
N ASP A 178 11.74 -18.08 3.43
CA ASP A 178 12.08 -19.48 3.15
C ASP A 178 10.83 -20.26 2.69
N GLY A 179 10.84 -20.78 1.45
CA GLY A 179 9.82 -21.69 0.91
C GLY A 179 8.97 -21.20 -0.26
N ASP A 180 9.07 -19.92 -0.64
CA ASP A 180 8.28 -19.36 -1.74
C ASP A 180 8.77 -19.83 -3.13
N THR A 181 7.93 -19.70 -4.17
CA THR A 181 8.34 -20.13 -5.53
C THR A 181 9.30 -19.13 -6.18
N TYR A 182 9.06 -17.83 -5.96
CA TYR A 182 9.79 -16.71 -6.56
C TYR A 182 10.40 -15.80 -5.47
N SER A 183 11.31 -14.90 -5.85
CA SER A 183 11.72 -13.81 -4.94
C SER A 183 10.54 -12.86 -4.70
N ALA A 184 10.50 -12.18 -3.55
CA ALA A 184 9.40 -11.27 -3.21
C ALA A 184 9.12 -10.23 -4.31
N PHE A 185 10.16 -9.58 -4.85
CA PHE A 185 9.99 -8.62 -5.93
C PHE A 185 9.48 -9.26 -7.23
N THR A 186 10.06 -10.39 -7.65
CA THR A 186 9.66 -11.05 -8.89
C THR A 186 8.27 -11.68 -8.79
N ASP A 187 7.86 -12.11 -7.60
CA ASP A 187 6.50 -12.59 -7.34
C ASP A 187 5.45 -11.50 -7.63
N TYR A 188 5.61 -10.31 -7.02
CA TYR A 188 4.73 -9.18 -7.31
C TYR A 188 4.80 -8.74 -8.78
N LEU A 189 5.99 -8.74 -9.39
CA LEU A 189 6.13 -8.42 -10.81
C LEU A 189 5.35 -9.41 -11.70
N LEU A 190 5.50 -10.71 -11.46
CA LEU A 190 4.82 -11.75 -12.23
C LEU A 190 3.30 -11.70 -12.02
N ASP A 191 2.83 -11.48 -10.80
CA ASP A 191 1.41 -11.31 -10.51
C ASP A 191 0.83 -10.10 -11.25
N THR A 192 1.49 -8.93 -11.18
CA THR A 192 1.06 -7.74 -11.94
C THR A 192 0.98 -8.01 -13.44
N LEU A 193 1.97 -8.69 -14.02
CA LEU A 193 2.01 -8.98 -15.45
C LEU A 193 0.95 -10.01 -15.90
N LYS A 194 0.63 -11.00 -15.06
CA LYS A 194 -0.34 -12.07 -15.38
C LYS A 194 -1.78 -11.67 -15.10
N SER A 195 -2.01 -11.01 -13.96
CA SER A 195 -3.33 -10.65 -13.46
C SER A 195 -3.84 -9.35 -14.09
N GLY A 196 -2.94 -8.44 -14.45
CA GLY A 196 -3.29 -7.14 -14.99
C GLY A 196 -3.54 -6.08 -13.92
N ILE A 197 -3.75 -4.84 -14.38
CA ILE A 197 -4.04 -3.67 -13.54
C ILE A 197 -5.40 -3.10 -13.98
N PRO A 198 -6.47 -3.26 -13.19
CA PRO A 198 -7.83 -2.86 -13.61
C PRO A 198 -7.97 -1.40 -14.03
N THR A 199 -7.19 -0.50 -13.41
CA THR A 199 -7.22 0.94 -13.67
C THR A 199 -6.31 1.37 -14.84
N ALA A 200 -5.55 0.45 -15.43
CA ALA A 200 -4.66 0.75 -16.55
C ALA A 200 -5.34 0.53 -17.91
N GLY A 201 -4.71 1.03 -18.98
CA GLY A 201 -5.19 0.84 -20.36
C GLY A 201 -5.10 -0.61 -20.86
N PRO A 202 -5.44 -0.87 -22.14
CA PRO A 202 -5.42 -2.21 -22.75
C PRO A 202 -4.06 -2.89 -22.74
N LEU A 203 -2.99 -2.10 -22.65
CA LEU A 203 -1.63 -2.57 -22.63
C LEU A 203 -0.96 -1.98 -21.39
N LEU A 204 -0.22 -2.81 -20.67
CA LEU A 204 0.51 -2.40 -19.47
C LEU A 204 1.84 -1.78 -19.87
N ARG A 205 2.01 -0.50 -19.56
CA ARG A 205 3.29 0.19 -19.69
C ARG A 205 4.19 -0.15 -18.52
N MET A 206 5.49 -0.01 -18.69
CA MET A 206 6.42 -0.21 -17.58
C MET A 206 6.20 0.76 -16.42
N THR A 207 5.70 1.98 -16.69
CA THR A 207 5.25 2.91 -15.64
C THR A 207 4.08 2.37 -14.84
N ASP A 208 3.09 1.76 -15.51
CA ASP A 208 1.93 1.14 -14.87
C ASP A 208 2.37 -0.07 -14.01
N ILE A 209 3.21 -0.94 -14.58
CA ILE A 209 3.76 -2.13 -13.91
C ILE A 209 4.52 -1.74 -12.64
N TYR A 210 5.46 -0.80 -12.73
CA TYR A 210 6.20 -0.33 -11.56
C TYR A 210 5.30 0.30 -10.51
N GLY A 211 4.34 1.14 -10.94
CA GLY A 211 3.41 1.81 -10.04
C GLY A 211 2.62 0.81 -9.19
N ASP A 212 2.10 -0.24 -9.82
CA ASP A 212 1.34 -1.30 -9.14
C ASP A 212 2.23 -2.19 -8.26
N VAL A 213 3.38 -2.67 -8.75
CA VAL A 213 4.33 -3.47 -7.95
C VAL A 213 4.76 -2.70 -6.70
N ARG A 214 5.15 -1.42 -6.85
CA ARG A 214 5.54 -0.57 -5.71
C ARG A 214 4.38 -0.34 -4.75
N LYS A 215 3.15 -0.13 -5.27
CA LYS A 215 1.94 0.04 -4.44
C LYS A 215 1.68 -1.21 -3.60
N ARG A 216 1.73 -2.41 -4.20
CA ARG A 216 1.50 -3.68 -3.49
C ARG A 216 2.58 -3.97 -2.46
N MET A 217 3.85 -3.72 -2.80
CA MET A 217 4.97 -3.93 -1.87
C MET A 217 5.00 -2.96 -0.68
N ARG A 218 4.37 -1.76 -0.78
CA ARG A 218 4.26 -0.80 0.35
C ARG A 218 3.51 -1.36 1.57
N ALA A 219 2.59 -2.30 1.36
CA ALA A 219 1.86 -2.94 2.45
C ALA A 219 2.68 -4.05 3.15
N THR A 220 3.95 -4.24 2.76
CA THR A 220 4.81 -5.31 3.26
C THR A 220 6.02 -4.75 4.01
N LYS A 221 6.77 -5.64 4.68
CA LYS A 221 8.06 -5.30 5.31
C LYS A 221 9.25 -5.38 4.34
N PHE A 222 9.03 -5.73 3.08
CA PHE A 222 10.10 -5.90 2.10
C PHE A 222 10.66 -4.55 1.61
N PRO A 223 11.91 -4.53 1.11
CA PRO A 223 12.43 -3.36 0.41
C PRO A 223 11.52 -2.93 -0.75
N LEU A 224 11.35 -1.63 -0.93
CA LEU A 224 10.58 -1.10 -2.07
C LEU A 224 11.47 -1.04 -3.31
N PRO A 225 10.91 -1.31 -4.50
CA PRO A 225 11.65 -1.17 -5.73
C PRO A 225 11.88 0.31 -6.08
N GLU A 226 13.00 0.60 -6.75
CA GLU A 226 13.32 1.93 -7.30
C GLU A 226 13.35 1.87 -8.84
N GLN A 227 12.92 2.96 -9.48
CA GLN A 227 12.87 3.12 -10.93
C GLN A 227 13.75 4.30 -11.37
N CYS A 228 14.44 4.13 -12.51
CA CYS A 228 14.97 5.22 -13.31
C CYS A 228 14.32 5.22 -14.69
N ASN A 229 13.68 6.34 -15.06
CA ASN A 229 12.97 6.52 -16.32
C ASN A 229 13.41 7.83 -16.97
N LYS A 230 14.21 7.75 -18.04
CA LYS A 230 14.63 8.92 -18.82
C LYS A 230 13.81 9.02 -20.11
N LYS A 231 13.43 10.25 -20.51
CA LYS A 231 12.73 10.58 -21.78
C LYS A 231 11.54 9.64 -22.09
N GLU A 232 10.66 9.39 -21.12
CA GLU A 232 9.43 8.60 -21.33
C GLU A 232 9.67 7.14 -21.78
N ALA A 233 10.89 6.60 -21.58
CA ALA A 233 11.23 5.20 -21.85
C ALA A 233 10.38 4.19 -21.07
N GLY A 234 9.56 4.62 -20.11
CA GLY A 234 8.60 3.79 -19.39
C GLY A 234 7.22 3.70 -20.03
N ASP A 235 6.96 4.43 -21.12
CA ASP A 235 5.65 4.44 -21.80
C ASP A 235 5.48 3.34 -22.85
N PHE A 236 6.52 2.53 -23.11
CA PHE A 236 6.33 1.33 -23.93
C PHE A 236 5.51 0.29 -23.16
N SER A 237 4.70 -0.45 -23.89
CA SER A 237 3.88 -1.51 -23.33
C SER A 237 4.60 -2.85 -23.42
N LEU A 238 4.69 -3.58 -22.30
CA LEU A 238 5.36 -4.89 -22.26
C LEU A 238 4.36 -6.03 -22.48
N THR A 239 3.17 -5.91 -21.86
CA THR A 239 2.12 -6.94 -21.93
C THR A 239 0.74 -6.35 -22.20
N ARG A 240 -0.19 -7.18 -22.66
CA ARG A 240 -1.62 -6.89 -22.64
C ARG A 240 -2.07 -6.87 -21.20
N ASN A 241 -2.97 -5.94 -20.91
CA ASN A 241 -3.61 -5.87 -19.61
C ASN A 241 -4.79 -6.82 -19.58
N ARG A 242 -4.63 -8.00 -18.97
CA ARG A 242 -5.72 -8.98 -18.83
C ARG A 242 -6.91 -8.44 -18.03
N ALA A 243 -6.67 -7.46 -17.16
CA ALA A 243 -7.71 -6.78 -16.38
C ALA A 243 -8.40 -5.65 -17.17
N TYR A 244 -7.98 -5.34 -18.40
CA TYR A 244 -8.61 -4.31 -19.23
C TYR A 244 -9.87 -4.83 -19.90
N GLY A 245 -10.98 -4.09 -19.77
CA GLY A 245 -12.24 -4.46 -20.41
C GLY A 245 -12.89 -5.71 -19.82
N ALA A 246 -12.22 -6.42 -18.91
CA ALA A 246 -12.91 -7.08 -17.82
C ALA A 246 -13.77 -5.99 -17.20
N SER A 247 -15.08 -6.08 -17.45
CA SER A 247 -16.05 -5.23 -16.77
C SER A 247 -15.63 -5.22 -15.32
N LEU A 248 -15.44 -4.04 -14.75
CA LEU A 248 -15.69 -3.87 -13.34
C LEU A 248 -17.19 -4.17 -13.13
N ALA A 249 -17.63 -5.42 -13.36
CA ALA A 249 -18.23 -6.10 -12.26
C ALA A 249 -17.10 -6.08 -11.24
N GLU A 250 -17.06 -5.01 -10.43
CA GLU A 250 -16.38 -5.05 -9.16
C GLU A 250 -16.68 -6.45 -8.64
N PRO A 251 -15.67 -7.28 -8.28
CA PRO A 251 -16.01 -8.38 -7.40
C PRO A 251 -16.73 -7.67 -6.27
N ALA A 252 -18.07 -7.85 -6.17
CA ALA A 252 -18.91 -7.04 -5.31
C ALA A 252 -18.17 -7.04 -3.98
N VAL A 253 -17.61 -5.88 -3.60
CA VAL A 253 -16.90 -5.78 -2.34
C VAL A 253 -17.98 -6.20 -1.36
N PRO A 254 -17.89 -7.36 -0.70
CA PRO A 254 -19.04 -7.93 -0.03
C PRO A 254 -19.57 -6.85 0.91
N GLU A 255 -20.77 -6.35 0.60
CA GLU A 255 -21.43 -5.33 1.40
C GLU A 255 -21.39 -5.83 2.83
N LEU A 256 -21.08 -4.92 3.77
CA LEU A 256 -21.12 -5.28 5.18
C LEU A 256 -22.51 -5.80 5.53
N ASP A 257 -22.55 -6.94 6.18
CA ASP A 257 -23.78 -7.47 6.73
C ASP A 257 -24.03 -6.81 8.10
N PHE A 258 -24.79 -5.71 8.10
CA PHE A 258 -25.12 -4.99 9.33
C PHE A 258 -26.00 -5.80 10.30
N SER A 259 -26.58 -6.94 9.87
CA SER A 259 -27.24 -7.88 10.78
C SER A 259 -26.22 -8.67 11.62
N ARG A 260 -25.03 -8.89 11.08
CA ARG A 260 -23.89 -9.59 11.70
C ARG A 260 -22.80 -8.63 12.20
N SER A 261 -23.09 -7.34 12.20
CA SER A 261 -22.19 -6.28 12.64
C SER A 261 -22.69 -5.67 13.95
N ARG A 262 -21.79 -5.07 14.73
CA ARG A 262 -22.11 -4.32 15.94
C ARG A 262 -21.39 -2.99 15.94
N ALA A 263 -22.06 -1.96 16.46
CA ALA A 263 -21.49 -0.65 16.67
C ALA A 263 -21.69 -0.19 18.11
N VAL A 264 -20.66 0.42 18.69
CA VAL A 264 -20.70 1.05 20.01
C VAL A 264 -20.27 2.50 19.87
N VAL A 265 -21.18 3.41 20.23
CA VAL A 265 -20.97 4.86 20.11
C VAL A 265 -20.89 5.44 21.51
N ILE A 266 -19.73 5.99 21.86
CA ILE A 266 -19.42 6.46 23.21
C ILE A 266 -19.21 7.99 23.16
N GLY A 267 -19.96 8.72 23.99
CA GLY A 267 -19.80 10.17 24.17
C GLY A 267 -19.62 10.51 25.64
N CYS A 268 -18.49 11.10 26.02
CA CYS A 268 -18.22 11.54 27.38
C CYS A 268 -18.20 13.08 27.44
N ALA A 269 -19.33 13.65 27.87
CA ALA A 269 -19.53 15.08 27.96
C ALA A 269 -19.26 15.63 29.36
N THR A 270 -19.47 14.80 30.39
CA THR A 270 -19.33 15.20 31.78
C THR A 270 -18.16 14.52 32.47
N TYR A 271 -17.53 15.24 33.40
CA TYR A 271 -16.37 14.76 34.17
C TYR A 271 -16.45 15.23 35.62
N ASP A 272 -16.16 14.34 36.56
CA ASP A 272 -16.18 14.65 38.00
C ASP A 272 -14.89 15.35 38.47
N ASP A 273 -13.80 15.26 37.69
CA ASP A 273 -12.55 15.97 37.96
C ASP A 273 -12.62 17.40 37.42
N ASP A 274 -12.67 18.39 38.32
CA ASP A 274 -12.73 19.82 37.99
C ASP A 274 -11.58 20.32 37.09
N ARG A 275 -10.50 19.54 36.93
CA ARG A 275 -9.38 19.84 36.02
C ARG A 275 -9.70 19.51 34.56
N LEU A 276 -10.77 18.76 34.29
CA LEU A 276 -11.24 18.45 32.95
C LEU A 276 -12.39 19.38 32.57
N THR A 277 -12.23 20.03 31.42
CA THR A 277 -13.30 20.84 30.83
C THR A 277 -14.47 19.93 30.42
N GLN A 278 -15.69 20.28 30.80
CA GLN A 278 -16.89 19.59 30.32
C GLN A 278 -17.01 19.75 28.79
N LEU A 279 -17.43 18.69 28.09
CA LEU A 279 -17.54 18.65 26.62
C LEU A 279 -18.97 18.32 26.17
N PRO A 280 -19.96 19.23 26.33
CA PRO A 280 -21.33 18.98 25.84
C PRO A 280 -21.40 18.53 24.37
N SER A 281 -20.46 18.99 23.55
CA SER A 281 -20.31 18.57 22.15
C SER A 281 -20.12 17.06 22.00
N SER A 282 -19.42 16.38 22.90
CA SER A 282 -19.19 14.93 22.82
C SER A 282 -20.48 14.10 22.94
N ARG A 283 -21.47 14.61 23.69
CA ARG A 283 -22.81 14.01 23.72
C ARG A 283 -23.53 14.20 22.39
N ASN A 284 -23.47 15.41 21.82
CA ASN A 284 -24.10 15.73 20.53
C ASN A 284 -23.48 14.91 19.40
N ASP A 285 -22.15 14.78 19.41
CA ASP A 285 -21.36 13.96 18.50
C ASP A 285 -21.81 12.50 18.52
N ALA A 286 -21.88 11.88 19.71
CA ALA A 286 -22.33 10.51 19.86
C ALA A 286 -23.78 10.31 19.39
N LEU A 287 -24.68 11.26 19.68
CA LEU A 287 -26.06 11.20 19.21
C LEU A 287 -26.16 11.31 17.68
N ALA A 288 -25.38 12.20 17.08
CA ALA A 288 -25.36 12.42 15.64
C ALA A 288 -24.76 11.23 14.88
N ILE A 289 -23.63 10.69 15.37
CA ILE A 289 -23.01 9.49 14.79
C ILE A 289 -23.95 8.30 14.88
N ARG A 290 -24.59 8.08 16.04
CA ARG A 290 -25.60 7.02 16.15
C ARG A 290 -26.74 7.22 15.16
N ARG A 291 -27.24 8.45 14.99
CA ARG A 291 -28.28 8.72 13.99
C ARG A 291 -27.83 8.33 12.59
N THR A 292 -26.60 8.67 12.21
CA THR A 292 -26.01 8.31 10.90
C THR A 292 -25.82 6.81 10.73
N LEU A 293 -25.40 6.08 11.77
CA LEU A 293 -25.26 4.61 11.71
C LEU A 293 -26.61 3.90 11.53
N LEU A 294 -27.68 4.43 12.09
CA LEU A 294 -29.04 3.91 11.93
C LEU A 294 -29.69 4.32 10.60
N ASP A 295 -29.12 5.28 9.88
CA ASP A 295 -29.67 5.75 8.62
C ASP A 295 -29.44 4.72 7.52
N ALA A 296 -30.53 4.13 7.01
CA ALA A 296 -30.49 3.10 5.98
C ALA A 296 -29.97 3.60 4.62
N THR A 297 -29.93 4.92 4.41
CA THR A 297 -29.35 5.50 3.18
C THR A 297 -27.83 5.62 3.27
N ILE A 298 -27.25 5.55 4.47
CA ILE A 298 -25.80 5.68 4.71
C ILE A 298 -25.21 4.34 5.18
N PHE A 299 -25.67 3.81 6.33
CA PHE A 299 -25.21 2.53 6.88
C PHE A 299 -26.38 1.54 6.97
N GLY A 300 -27.30 1.74 7.93
CA GLY A 300 -28.47 0.87 8.13
C GLY A 300 -28.33 -0.16 9.25
N PHE A 301 -27.57 0.16 10.31
CA PHE A 301 -27.61 -0.64 11.54
C PHE A 301 -29.02 -0.68 12.12
N ALA A 302 -29.46 -1.86 12.58
CA ALA A 302 -30.64 -1.96 13.42
C ALA A 302 -30.36 -1.30 14.79
N PRO A 303 -31.36 -0.67 15.45
CA PRO A 303 -31.18 -0.05 16.78
C PRO A 303 -30.54 -0.96 17.83
N GLU A 304 -30.87 -2.25 17.80
CA GLU A 304 -30.33 -3.30 18.67
C GLU A 304 -28.86 -3.66 18.38
N HIS A 305 -28.34 -3.31 17.20
CA HIS A 305 -26.94 -3.54 16.82
C HIS A 305 -26.06 -2.29 16.99
N CYS A 306 -26.63 -1.16 17.44
CA CYS A 306 -25.92 0.10 17.62
C CYS A 306 -26.14 0.66 19.05
N THR A 307 -25.26 0.25 19.96
CA THR A 307 -25.28 0.63 21.37
C THR A 307 -24.77 2.07 21.55
N LEU A 308 -25.50 2.87 22.34
CA LEU A 308 -25.10 4.21 22.73
C LEU A 308 -24.68 4.22 24.20
N VAL A 309 -23.48 4.71 24.48
CA VAL A 309 -22.98 4.89 25.84
C VAL A 309 -22.70 6.38 26.03
N LEU A 310 -23.43 7.02 26.95
CA LEU A 310 -23.22 8.42 27.29
C LEU A 310 -22.68 8.51 28.71
N ASP A 311 -21.64 9.33 28.88
CA ASP A 311 -21.03 9.64 30.17
C ASP A 311 -20.74 8.36 30.99
N PRO A 312 -19.98 7.38 30.44
CA PRO A 312 -19.65 6.17 31.20
C PRO A 312 -18.96 6.59 32.50
N ALA A 313 -19.42 6.09 33.65
CA ALA A 313 -18.86 6.48 34.94
C ALA A 313 -17.46 5.91 35.12
N THR A 314 -17.29 4.63 34.79
CA THR A 314 -16.06 3.87 34.99
C THR A 314 -15.55 3.25 33.69
N PRO A 315 -14.27 2.81 33.64
CA PRO A 315 -13.77 2.02 32.51
C PRO A 315 -14.60 0.77 32.22
N ALA A 316 -15.22 0.15 33.24
CA ALA A 316 -16.10 -1.00 33.05
C ALA A 316 -17.38 -0.62 32.29
N ASP A 317 -17.94 0.56 32.55
CA ASP A 317 -19.12 1.07 31.83
C ASP A 317 -18.81 1.44 30.37
N LEU A 318 -17.53 1.69 30.07
CA LEU A 318 -17.04 1.89 28.70
C LEU A 318 -16.77 0.53 28.01
N PHE A 319 -16.03 -0.36 28.65
CA PHE A 319 -15.58 -1.61 28.04
C PHE A 319 -16.63 -2.71 28.00
N GLY A 320 -17.55 -2.78 28.97
CA GLY A 320 -18.61 -3.79 29.02
C GLY A 320 -19.43 -3.82 27.72
N PRO A 321 -20.04 -2.69 27.31
CA PRO A 321 -20.78 -2.62 26.05
C PRO A 321 -19.94 -2.95 24.80
N VAL A 322 -18.64 -2.65 24.82
CA VAL A 322 -17.72 -3.01 23.72
C VAL A 322 -17.43 -4.50 23.72
N GLY A 323 -17.27 -5.12 24.89
CA GLY A 323 -17.13 -6.57 25.06
C GLY A 323 -18.35 -7.32 24.57
N ASP A 324 -19.54 -6.91 25.00
CA ASP A 324 -20.81 -7.51 24.55
C ASP A 324 -20.94 -7.43 23.01
N ALA A 325 -20.62 -6.26 22.43
CA ALA A 325 -20.60 -6.10 20.98
C ALA A 325 -19.51 -6.94 20.28
N ALA A 326 -18.36 -7.12 20.92
CA ALA A 326 -17.25 -7.90 20.38
C ALA A 326 -17.55 -9.40 20.34
N GLU A 327 -18.29 -9.93 21.32
CA GLU A 327 -18.75 -11.32 21.36
C GLU A 327 -19.74 -11.63 20.22
N ASP A 328 -20.60 -10.67 19.91
CA ASP A 328 -21.69 -10.82 18.94
C ASP A 328 -21.30 -10.48 17.48
N ALA A 329 -20.27 -9.67 17.27
CA ALA A 329 -19.90 -9.20 15.94
C ALA A 329 -19.17 -10.30 15.14
N GLU A 330 -19.61 -10.52 13.90
CA GLU A 330 -18.99 -11.48 12.97
C GLU A 330 -18.52 -10.85 11.65
N ASP A 331 -19.08 -9.70 11.24
CA ASP A 331 -18.63 -8.97 10.04
C ASP A 331 -17.90 -7.68 10.40
N LEU A 332 -18.59 -6.64 10.89
CA LEU A 332 -17.96 -5.39 11.38
C LEU A 332 -18.16 -5.19 12.88
N LEU A 333 -17.10 -4.80 13.58
CA LEU A 333 -17.16 -4.18 14.90
C LEU A 333 -16.69 -2.72 14.80
N LEU A 334 -17.61 -1.77 14.98
CA LEU A 334 -17.33 -0.33 14.93
C LEU A 334 -17.38 0.28 16.33
N VAL A 335 -16.32 0.95 16.75
CA VAL A 335 -16.27 1.71 18.00
C VAL A 335 -16.05 3.19 17.68
N TYR A 336 -17.00 4.03 18.04
CA TYR A 336 -16.87 5.48 18.00
C TYR A 336 -16.67 6.01 19.42
N TYR A 337 -15.71 6.91 19.61
CA TYR A 337 -15.49 7.60 20.88
C TYR A 337 -15.33 9.11 20.66
N SER A 338 -16.06 9.92 21.44
CA SER A 338 -15.85 11.37 21.58
C SER A 338 -15.71 11.75 23.04
N GLY A 339 -14.64 12.47 23.37
CA GLY A 339 -14.33 12.90 24.73
C GLY A 339 -12.85 13.22 24.94
N HIS A 340 -12.46 13.39 26.20
CA HIS A 340 -11.05 13.59 26.55
C HIS A 340 -10.26 12.28 26.44
N SER A 341 -8.97 12.42 26.18
CA SER A 341 -7.99 11.36 26.30
C SER A 341 -6.76 11.90 27.03
N ALA A 342 -6.00 11.01 27.64
CA ALA A 342 -4.75 11.37 28.30
C ALA A 342 -3.68 10.31 28.07
N ILE A 343 -2.43 10.72 28.18
CA ILE A 343 -1.29 9.79 28.22
C ILE A 343 -1.05 9.43 29.68
N SER A 344 -1.19 8.14 29.99
CA SER A 344 -0.86 7.63 31.32
C SER A 344 0.66 7.69 31.56
N HIS A 345 1.07 7.57 32.83
CA HIS A 345 2.48 7.47 33.23
C HIS A 345 3.30 6.39 32.48
N ASN A 346 2.66 5.35 31.96
CA ASN A 346 3.31 4.26 31.23
C ASN A 346 3.48 4.56 29.74
N GLY A 347 3.05 5.75 29.28
CA GLY A 347 3.10 6.15 27.87
C GLY A 347 1.89 5.70 27.05
N ASP A 348 1.00 4.90 27.64
CA ASP A 348 -0.23 4.43 26.99
C ASP A 348 -1.28 5.53 26.93
N LEU A 349 -1.95 5.61 25.78
CA LEU A 349 -3.16 6.42 25.62
C LEU A 349 -4.31 5.80 26.42
N ALA A 350 -5.07 6.64 27.12
CA ALA A 350 -6.29 6.26 27.81
C ALA A 350 -7.45 7.18 27.40
N LEU A 351 -8.60 6.57 27.15
CA LEU A 351 -9.89 7.25 26.96
C LEU A 351 -10.43 7.61 28.35
N LEU A 352 -10.90 8.85 28.52
CA LEU A 352 -11.40 9.31 29.82
C LEU A 352 -12.91 9.07 29.95
N THR A 353 -13.30 8.53 31.08
CA THR A 353 -14.68 8.34 31.52
C THR A 353 -15.07 9.48 32.47
N GLN A 354 -16.35 9.60 32.84
CA GLN A 354 -16.81 10.65 33.75
C GLN A 354 -16.05 10.63 35.09
N GLY A 355 -15.80 9.45 35.65
CA GLY A 355 -15.05 9.26 36.89
C GLY A 355 -13.52 9.27 36.74
N SER A 356 -12.99 9.56 35.55
CA SER A 356 -11.55 9.63 35.32
C SER A 356 -10.92 10.80 36.07
N ARG A 357 -9.77 10.54 36.70
CA ARG A 357 -9.02 11.55 37.44
C ARG A 357 -7.65 11.78 36.83
N THR A 358 -7.37 13.01 36.45
CA THR A 358 -6.10 13.44 35.83
C THR A 358 -4.89 13.23 36.74
N ASP A 359 -5.08 13.27 38.06
CA ASP A 359 -4.04 12.98 39.05
C ASP A 359 -3.84 11.48 39.33
N ARG A 360 -4.71 10.61 38.80
CA ARG A 360 -4.77 9.17 39.08
C ARG A 360 -5.15 8.34 37.85
N LEU A 361 -4.63 8.70 36.68
CA LEU A 361 -5.01 8.08 35.39
C LEU A 361 -4.77 6.56 35.36
N SER A 362 -3.76 6.06 36.06
CA SER A 362 -3.31 4.66 36.02
C SER A 362 -4.39 3.62 36.34
N TYR A 363 -5.44 3.99 37.05
CA TYR A 363 -6.52 3.08 37.45
C TYR A 363 -7.93 3.71 37.40
N THR A 364 -8.04 4.96 36.93
CA THR A 364 -9.34 5.63 36.75
C THR A 364 -9.70 5.85 35.28
N ALA A 365 -8.70 5.89 34.39
CA ALA A 365 -8.91 6.02 32.96
C ALA A 365 -9.01 4.66 32.26
N ALA A 366 -9.63 4.62 31.08
CA ALA A 366 -9.80 3.42 30.26
C ALA A 366 -8.62 3.27 29.28
N PRO A 367 -7.68 2.33 29.49
CA PRO A 367 -6.50 2.23 28.64
C PRO A 367 -6.85 1.73 27.23
N ALA A 368 -6.30 2.36 26.19
CA ALA A 368 -6.53 1.95 24.81
C ALA A 368 -6.01 0.53 24.51
N SER A 369 -5.02 0.05 25.27
CA SER A 369 -4.52 -1.33 25.17
C SER A 369 -5.58 -2.37 25.59
N VAL A 370 -6.45 -2.03 26.53
CA VAL A 370 -7.58 -2.90 26.92
C VAL A 370 -8.63 -2.92 25.80
N LEU A 371 -8.93 -1.77 25.20
CA LEU A 371 -9.79 -1.71 24.01
C LEU A 371 -9.24 -2.58 22.88
N ALA A 372 -7.93 -2.49 22.61
CA ALA A 372 -7.25 -3.32 21.62
C ALA A 372 -7.36 -4.82 21.92
N GLY A 373 -7.23 -5.21 23.19
CA GLY A 373 -7.45 -6.60 23.63
C GLY A 373 -8.87 -7.09 23.34
N ILE A 374 -9.88 -6.30 23.70
CA ILE A 374 -11.30 -6.64 23.47
C ILE A 374 -11.60 -6.79 21.97
N LEU A 375 -11.13 -5.83 21.15
CA LEU A 375 -11.28 -5.93 19.69
C LEU A 375 -10.64 -7.23 19.17
N GLY A 376 -9.53 -7.67 19.78
CA GLY A 376 -8.81 -8.85 19.32
C GLY A 376 -9.35 -10.19 19.71
N GLU A 377 -10.22 -10.22 20.70
CA GLU A 377 -11.00 -11.40 21.04
C GLU A 377 -12.26 -11.52 20.16
N SER A 378 -12.65 -10.44 19.47
CA SER A 378 -13.80 -10.44 18.58
C SER A 378 -13.59 -11.32 17.34
N ARG A 379 -14.67 -11.95 16.89
CA ARG A 379 -14.73 -12.72 15.63
C ARG A 379 -15.09 -11.87 14.42
N ALA A 380 -15.28 -10.56 14.62
CA ALA A 380 -15.52 -9.64 13.53
C ALA A 380 -14.40 -9.76 12.49
N ARG A 381 -14.77 -9.70 11.22
CA ARG A 381 -13.81 -9.71 10.12
C ARG A 381 -13.10 -8.39 9.97
N GLU A 382 -13.78 -7.31 10.36
CA GLU A 382 -13.31 -5.94 10.23
C GLU A 382 -13.52 -5.19 11.56
N HIS A 383 -12.53 -4.42 11.97
CA HIS A 383 -12.58 -3.62 13.19
C HIS A 383 -12.32 -2.15 12.85
N VAL A 384 -13.28 -1.29 13.14
CA VAL A 384 -13.19 0.15 12.88
C VAL A 384 -13.24 0.92 14.18
N VAL A 385 -12.24 1.77 14.42
CA VAL A 385 -12.21 2.69 15.55
C VAL A 385 -12.18 4.12 15.02
N ILE A 386 -13.17 4.92 15.40
CA ILE A 386 -13.24 6.35 15.09
C ILE A 386 -13.17 7.11 16.40
N ALA A 387 -12.20 8.00 16.55
CA ALA A 387 -12.00 8.74 17.80
C ALA A 387 -11.89 10.24 17.56
N ASP A 388 -12.87 10.99 18.07
CA ASP A 388 -12.76 12.44 18.24
C ASP A 388 -12.22 12.75 19.64
N ALA A 389 -10.91 12.59 19.79
CA ALA A 389 -10.20 12.81 21.04
C ALA A 389 -8.78 13.33 20.77
N CYS A 390 -8.27 14.15 21.69
CA CYS A 390 -6.89 14.64 21.64
C CYS A 390 -5.89 13.47 21.49
N TYR A 391 -4.73 13.68 20.87
CA TYR A 391 -3.70 12.63 20.70
C TYR A 391 -4.15 11.33 20.00
N GLY A 392 -5.29 11.33 19.30
CA GLY A 392 -5.87 10.13 18.67
C GLY A 392 -4.91 9.36 17.77
N GLY A 393 -3.94 10.03 17.11
CA GLY A 393 -2.88 9.36 16.34
C GLY A 393 -2.05 8.32 17.10
N ARG A 394 -2.04 8.32 18.44
CA ARG A 394 -1.38 7.29 19.28
C ARG A 394 -2.23 6.06 19.55
N LEU A 395 -3.53 6.06 19.24
CA LEU A 395 -4.34 4.84 19.18
C LEU A 395 -3.70 3.81 18.25
N THR A 396 -3.10 4.29 17.17
CA THR A 396 -2.31 3.49 16.23
C THR A 396 -1.20 2.67 16.89
N ASP A 397 -0.47 3.24 17.86
CA ASP A 397 0.65 2.55 18.51
C ASP A 397 0.12 1.35 19.33
N ALA A 398 -1.03 1.52 19.98
CA ALA A 398 -1.70 0.46 20.72
C ALA A 398 -2.27 -0.64 19.80
N PHE A 399 -2.96 -0.27 18.73
CA PHE A 399 -3.62 -1.25 17.84
C PHE A 399 -2.64 -1.96 16.89
N SER A 400 -1.65 -1.27 16.32
CA SER A 400 -0.69 -1.86 15.37
C SER A 400 0.24 -2.92 16.00
N THR A 401 0.41 -2.87 17.33
CA THR A 401 1.19 -3.86 18.09
C THR A 401 0.34 -5.06 18.50
N ALA A 402 -0.95 -4.84 18.75
CA ALA A 402 -1.85 -5.85 19.29
C ALA A 402 -2.53 -6.70 18.20
N MET A 403 -2.76 -6.13 17.00
CA MET A 403 -3.77 -6.63 16.07
C MET A 403 -3.40 -6.44 14.59
N ALA A 404 -3.86 -7.35 13.73
CA ALA A 404 -4.02 -7.12 12.30
C ALA A 404 -5.49 -6.79 11.98
N ASP A 405 -5.74 -6.07 10.90
CA ASP A 405 -7.07 -5.72 10.34
C ASP A 405 -7.92 -4.73 11.21
N VAL A 406 -7.24 -3.79 11.91
CA VAL A 406 -7.88 -2.65 12.58
C VAL A 406 -7.67 -1.35 11.79
N TYR A 407 -8.77 -0.62 11.60
CA TYR A 407 -8.87 0.66 10.90
C TYR A 407 -9.12 1.79 11.89
N THR A 408 -8.24 2.78 11.96
CA THR A 408 -8.35 3.88 12.94
C THR A 408 -8.41 5.24 12.26
N LEU A 409 -9.48 6.00 12.50
CA LEU A 409 -9.64 7.39 12.03
C LEU A 409 -9.74 8.35 13.23
N CYS A 410 -8.88 9.38 13.29
CA CYS A 410 -8.80 10.29 14.43
C CYS A 410 -8.77 11.77 14.05
N SER A 411 -9.22 12.62 14.97
CA SER A 411 -9.31 14.08 14.82
C SER A 411 -8.00 14.85 14.75
N ALA A 412 -6.90 14.28 15.25
CA ALA A 412 -5.60 14.95 15.27
C ALA A 412 -4.41 13.99 15.20
N GLY A 413 -3.30 14.48 14.64
CA GLY A 413 -1.98 13.84 14.71
C GLY A 413 -1.42 13.75 16.14
N ARG A 414 -0.20 13.20 16.28
CA ARG A 414 0.42 12.80 17.57
C ARG A 414 0.60 13.92 18.62
N THR A 415 0.41 15.19 18.26
CA THR A 415 0.79 16.36 19.06
C THR A 415 -0.29 17.45 19.17
N THR A 416 -1.49 17.26 18.60
CA THR A 416 -2.47 18.35 18.45
C THR A 416 -3.74 18.10 19.26
N GLN A 417 -4.32 19.17 19.82
CA GLN A 417 -5.58 19.15 20.55
C GLN A 417 -6.77 19.32 19.59
N ALA A 418 -7.87 18.62 19.86
CA ALA A 418 -9.14 18.80 19.18
C ALA A 418 -9.78 20.13 19.60
N TYR A 419 -10.56 20.75 18.71
CA TYR A 419 -11.34 21.97 18.98
C TYR A 419 -12.81 21.78 18.54
N VAL A 420 -13.68 22.69 18.98
CA VAL A 420 -15.14 22.61 18.79
C VAL A 420 -15.57 23.57 17.68
N VAL A 421 -16.51 23.14 16.84
CA VAL A 421 -17.16 23.97 15.81
C VAL A 421 -18.69 23.87 15.98
N GLY A 422 -19.31 24.94 16.46
CA GLY A 422 -20.74 24.94 16.77
C GLY A 422 -21.07 24.00 17.93
N ASP A 423 -22.04 23.11 17.74
CA ASP A 423 -22.50 22.14 18.74
C ASP A 423 -21.73 20.81 18.74
N HIS A 424 -20.72 20.67 17.87
CA HIS A 424 -19.99 19.43 17.59
C HIS A 424 -18.46 19.61 17.68
N GLY A 425 -17.72 18.51 17.92
CA GLY A 425 -16.28 18.47 17.69
C GLY A 425 -15.95 18.79 16.22
N ALA A 426 -14.90 19.56 15.94
CA ALA A 426 -14.57 20.00 14.57
C ALA A 426 -14.41 18.81 13.61
N PHE A 427 -13.75 17.74 14.07
CA PHE A 427 -13.58 16.52 13.31
C PHE A 427 -14.91 15.80 13.09
N THR A 428 -15.72 15.63 14.15
CA THR A 428 -17.03 14.96 14.02
C THR A 428 -17.97 15.73 13.10
N ALA A 429 -17.98 17.06 13.17
CA ALA A 429 -18.75 17.91 12.26
C ALA A 429 -18.33 17.68 10.79
N LYS A 430 -17.02 17.61 10.53
CA LYS A 430 -16.49 17.35 9.18
C LYS A 430 -16.82 15.94 8.72
N LEU A 431 -16.67 14.93 9.59
CA LEU A 431 -17.02 13.54 9.32
C LEU A 431 -18.51 13.41 8.96
N LEU A 432 -19.40 13.96 9.79
CA LEU A 432 -20.85 13.94 9.55
C LEU A 432 -21.20 14.60 8.22
N LYS A 433 -20.60 15.76 7.91
CA LYS A 433 -20.81 16.44 6.63
C LYS A 433 -20.40 15.55 5.45
N THR A 434 -19.25 14.89 5.53
CA THR A 434 -18.76 13.98 4.48
C THR A 434 -19.68 12.76 4.33
N LEU A 435 -20.08 12.13 5.43
CA LEU A 435 -20.96 10.95 5.41
C LEU A 435 -22.36 11.28 4.87
N GLN A 436 -22.89 12.46 5.20
CA GLN A 436 -24.24 12.88 4.78
C GLN A 436 -24.29 13.40 3.35
N ALA A 437 -23.29 14.18 2.92
CA ALA A 437 -23.26 14.75 1.57
C ALA A 437 -22.85 13.72 0.50
N GLY A 438 -22.15 12.66 0.91
CA GLY A 438 -21.47 11.75 -0.01
C GLY A 438 -20.27 12.42 -0.68
N ILE A 439 -19.58 11.65 -1.52
CA ILE A 439 -18.37 12.09 -2.25
C ILE A 439 -18.71 12.09 -3.74
N PRO A 440 -18.88 13.27 -4.37
CA PRO A 440 -19.22 13.38 -5.79
C PRO A 440 -18.19 12.67 -6.68
N GLY A 441 -18.67 11.79 -7.57
CA GLY A 441 -17.83 11.05 -8.51
C GLY A 441 -17.09 9.84 -7.91
N ALA A 442 -17.30 9.54 -6.62
CA ALA A 442 -16.91 8.26 -6.03
C ALA A 442 -17.96 7.17 -6.31
N ALA A 443 -17.60 5.90 -6.13
CA ALA A 443 -18.50 4.77 -6.32
C ALA A 443 -19.74 4.86 -5.40
N GLY A 444 -20.79 4.08 -5.71
CA GLY A 444 -22.03 4.02 -4.92
C GLY A 444 -21.87 3.57 -3.47
N HIS A 445 -20.66 3.12 -3.09
CA HIS A 445 -20.27 2.79 -1.73
C HIS A 445 -18.87 3.36 -1.42
N LEU A 446 -18.64 3.76 -0.18
CA LEU A 446 -17.40 4.36 0.31
C LEU A 446 -16.76 3.49 1.37
N ASN A 447 -15.43 3.37 1.36
CA ASN A 447 -14.64 2.81 2.45
C ASN A 447 -14.02 3.91 3.33
N LEU A 448 -13.28 3.54 4.39
CA LEU A 448 -12.70 4.51 5.31
C LEU A 448 -11.61 5.40 4.68
N ILE A 449 -10.89 4.91 3.66
CA ILE A 449 -9.93 5.72 2.90
C ILE A 449 -10.67 6.80 2.12
N ASP A 450 -11.78 6.48 1.47
CA ASP A 450 -12.54 7.46 0.68
C ASP A 450 -13.05 8.60 1.58
N VAL A 451 -13.63 8.24 2.73
CA VAL A 451 -14.07 9.19 3.76
C VAL A 451 -12.89 10.04 4.26
N PHE A 452 -11.77 9.40 4.60
CA PHE A 452 -10.57 10.10 5.05
C PHE A 452 -10.04 11.08 4.01
N SER A 453 -9.93 10.67 2.75
CA SER A 453 -9.46 11.49 1.64
C SER A 453 -10.36 12.70 1.41
N ALA A 454 -11.68 12.54 1.49
CA ALA A 454 -12.63 13.65 1.37
C ALA A 454 -12.61 14.61 2.58
N MET A 455 -12.15 14.14 3.73
CA MET A 455 -11.98 14.98 4.93
C MET A 455 -10.67 15.78 4.96
N GLN A 456 -9.71 15.53 4.05
CA GLN A 456 -8.49 16.34 3.99
C GLN A 456 -8.77 17.72 3.39
N ASP A 457 -8.35 18.79 4.07
CA ASP A 457 -8.38 20.13 3.48
C ASP A 457 -7.26 20.33 2.48
N SER A 458 -7.59 20.93 1.33
CA SER A 458 -6.65 21.29 0.27
C SER A 458 -5.69 22.42 0.66
N ASP A 459 -6.02 23.21 1.68
CA ASP A 459 -5.32 24.47 1.99
C ASP A 459 -4.38 24.35 3.21
N GLY A 460 -4.39 23.21 3.93
CA GLY A 460 -3.44 22.88 5.00
C GLY A 460 -3.48 23.76 6.25
N SER A 461 -4.54 24.56 6.44
CA SER A 461 -4.68 25.54 7.54
C SER A 461 -5.07 24.94 8.89
N GLU A 462 -5.65 23.73 8.91
CA GLU A 462 -6.10 23.04 10.12
C GLU A 462 -5.41 21.67 10.29
N PRO A 463 -5.25 21.15 11.51
CA PRO A 463 -4.73 19.82 11.74
C PRO A 463 -5.66 18.80 11.07
N GLY A 464 -5.19 18.17 9.98
CA GLY A 464 -5.99 17.21 9.23
C GLY A 464 -6.27 15.92 10.03
N PRO A 465 -7.32 15.16 9.63
CA PRO A 465 -7.58 13.86 10.22
C PRO A 465 -6.37 12.94 10.04
N PHE A 466 -6.29 11.89 10.86
CA PHE A 466 -5.25 10.88 10.76
C PHE A 466 -5.88 9.50 10.54
N LEU A 467 -5.38 8.76 9.55
CA LEU A 467 -5.80 7.40 9.23
C LEU A 467 -4.64 6.41 9.45
N SER A 468 -4.89 5.36 10.21
CA SER A 468 -4.02 4.19 10.32
C SER A 468 -4.73 2.94 9.83
N LEU A 469 -3.98 2.10 9.12
CA LEU A 469 -4.41 0.80 8.61
C LEU A 469 -3.40 -0.24 9.10
N SER A 470 -3.85 -1.18 9.93
CA SER A 470 -3.12 -2.41 10.22
C SER A 470 -3.85 -3.51 9.46
N GLY A 471 -3.26 -4.18 8.46
CA GLY A 471 -3.97 -5.21 7.69
C GLY A 471 -3.62 -5.35 6.21
N THR A 472 -4.21 -6.34 5.53
CA THR A 472 -3.88 -6.72 4.12
C THR A 472 -4.48 -5.82 3.02
N ASN A 473 -4.93 -4.62 3.37
CA ASN A 473 -5.42 -3.60 2.44
C ASN A 473 -6.68 -3.98 1.64
N LYS A 474 -7.45 -4.98 2.08
CA LYS A 474 -8.78 -5.30 1.53
C LYS A 474 -9.87 -4.47 2.23
N LEU A 475 -9.77 -3.15 2.15
CA LEU A 475 -10.80 -2.26 2.71
C LEU A 475 -12.15 -2.52 2.04
N ARG A 476 -13.10 -3.02 2.83
CA ARG A 476 -14.48 -3.21 2.37
C ARG A 476 -15.25 -1.88 2.36
N CYS A 477 -16.31 -1.84 1.56
CA CYS A 477 -17.28 -0.77 1.55
C CYS A 477 -17.92 -0.65 2.95
N LEU A 478 -17.74 0.50 3.59
CA LEU A 478 -18.25 0.78 4.92
C LEU A 478 -19.66 1.38 4.88
N LEU A 479 -19.96 2.22 3.89
CA LEU A 479 -21.23 2.95 3.78
C LEU A 479 -21.63 3.16 2.31
N ARG A 480 -22.89 3.53 2.09
CA ARG A 480 -23.43 3.96 0.80
C ARG A 480 -23.08 5.42 0.51
N ASN A 481 -22.82 5.72 -0.75
CA ASN A 481 -22.49 7.07 -1.18
C ASN A 481 -23.75 7.87 -1.51
N SER A 482 -24.15 8.77 -0.61
CA SER A 482 -25.35 9.60 -0.77
C SER A 482 -25.32 10.55 -1.97
N SER A 483 -24.16 10.79 -2.61
CA SER A 483 -24.07 11.71 -3.76
C SER A 483 -24.69 11.16 -5.05
N ASP A 484 -24.86 9.83 -5.17
CA ASP A 484 -25.46 9.20 -6.36
C ASP A 484 -27.00 9.33 -6.39
N GLU A 485 -27.66 9.37 -5.23
CA GLU A 485 -29.13 9.53 -5.16
C GLU A 485 -29.59 10.96 -5.54
N ILE A 486 -28.74 11.97 -5.30
CA ILE A 486 -29.04 13.37 -5.67
C ILE A 486 -29.11 13.53 -7.21
N ASN A 487 -28.35 12.74 -7.97
CA ASN A 487 -28.38 12.81 -9.44
C ASN A 487 -29.56 12.05 -10.08
N THR A 488 -30.07 11.00 -9.43
CA THR A 488 -31.21 10.23 -9.96
C THR A 488 -32.55 10.96 -9.79
N SER A 489 -32.70 11.74 -8.71
CA SER A 489 -33.90 12.59 -8.51
C SER A 489 -33.96 13.78 -9.49
N ALA A 490 -32.81 14.33 -9.91
CA ALA A 490 -32.74 15.40 -10.90
C ALA A 490 -33.06 14.90 -12.34
N GLN A 491 -32.74 13.64 -12.66
CA GLN A 491 -33.08 13.05 -13.97
C GLN A 491 -34.57 12.66 -14.08
N HIS A 492 -35.21 12.24 -12.98
CA HIS A 492 -36.64 11.91 -12.99
C HIS A 492 -37.55 13.14 -13.09
N SER A 493 -37.13 14.32 -12.60
CA SER A 493 -37.91 15.55 -12.75
C SER A 493 -37.85 16.16 -14.16
N CYS A 494 -36.85 15.81 -14.98
CA CYS A 494 -36.70 16.35 -16.33
C CYS A 494 -37.43 15.54 -17.41
N LEU A 495 -37.92 14.33 -17.08
CA LEU A 495 -38.62 13.42 -17.99
C LEU A 495 -40.16 13.46 -17.86
N MET A 496 -40.71 14.30 -16.98
CA MET A 496 -42.17 14.46 -16.77
C MET A 496 -42.73 15.80 -17.28
N THR A 497 -41.94 16.63 -17.96
CA THR A 497 -42.38 17.89 -18.58
C THR A 497 -41.86 18.06 -20.01
N ALA A 498 -42.00 17.02 -20.84
CA ALA A 498 -41.82 17.10 -22.29
C ALA A 498 -43.06 16.58 -23.02
#